data_AF-A0A2H1VPF1-F1
#
_entry.id   AF-A0A2H1VPF1-F1
#
_cell.length_a   1.000
_cell.length_b   1.000
_cell.length_c   1.000
_cell.angle_alpha   90.00
_cell.angle_beta   90.00
_cell.angle_gamma   90.00
#
_symmetry.space_group_name_H-M   'P 1'
#
loop_
_entity.id
_entity.type
_entity.pdbx_description
1 polymer ?
#
loop_
_entity_poly.entity_id
_entity_poly.type
_entity_poly.pdbx_seq_one_letter_code
_entity_poly.pdbx_strand_id
1 'polypeptide(L)'
;MLSRRTNYQVQLENYIDKEIQSMLLPLDLIQNIFLFPKYRIKNNCIYPNTLMSNLISACGVIIFMFFFVHHIYDIGHYDYIKEKMDFAYMNSYADIFMYGIGFSINYINRLTQKSSSIMFVLRIQNVHRFLNNGSYFDRFIVNNWICMAAIVCFYLVIITLVTAIFKLSIYTLMKSLCLMCFDCNVIYAIRLIQLLTHKLHLWDIEAQNFRWMEDGSTKDYCKRMFQVYAHILECYNLHRSIFQYLIAFHSIEYFICSLTRFEMSIQIFHLVEPFALNVK
;
A
#
# COMPACT_ATOMS: atom_id res chain seq x y z
N MET A 1 31.29 22.34 -17.14
CA MET A 1 30.18 22.30 -18.13
C MET A 1 29.58 20.90 -18.37
N LEU A 2 30.36 19.81 -18.29
CA LEU A 2 29.84 18.43 -18.45
C LEU A 2 28.76 18.03 -17.43
N SER A 3 28.87 18.48 -16.17
CA SER A 3 27.87 18.27 -15.12
C SER A 3 26.50 18.93 -15.41
N ARG A 4 26.44 19.95 -16.27
CA ARG A 4 25.16 20.54 -16.69
C ARG A 4 24.47 19.72 -17.77
N ARG A 5 25.19 19.09 -18.71
CA ARG A 5 24.59 18.27 -19.77
C ARG A 5 23.98 16.97 -19.25
N THR A 6 24.64 16.30 -18.30
CA THR A 6 24.09 15.07 -17.68
C THR A 6 22.80 15.34 -16.90
N ASN A 7 22.68 16.50 -16.23
CA ASN A 7 21.46 16.88 -15.54
C ASN A 7 20.26 17.11 -16.47
N TYR A 8 20.47 17.62 -17.70
CA TYR A 8 19.37 17.84 -18.65
C TYR A 8 18.82 16.54 -19.26
N GLN A 9 19.68 15.55 -19.58
CA GLN A 9 19.21 14.26 -20.08
C GLN A 9 18.42 13.49 -19.02
N VAL A 10 18.86 13.51 -17.77
CA VAL A 10 18.14 12.89 -16.64
C VAL A 10 16.79 13.59 -16.39
N GLN A 11 16.64 14.87 -16.72
CA GLN A 11 15.38 15.60 -16.52
C GLN A 11 14.29 15.24 -17.53
N LEU A 12 14.62 14.96 -18.80
CA LEU A 12 13.62 14.56 -19.80
C LEU A 12 13.08 13.13 -19.56
N GLU A 13 13.91 12.25 -19.00
CA GLU A 13 13.53 10.86 -18.73
C GLU A 13 12.53 10.71 -17.58
N ASN A 14 12.37 11.73 -16.74
CA ASN A 14 11.53 11.68 -15.54
C ASN A 14 10.18 12.38 -15.68
N TYR A 15 9.82 12.84 -16.88
CA TYR A 15 8.53 13.47 -17.13
C TYR A 15 7.38 12.45 -17.05
N ILE A 16 6.35 12.79 -16.29
CA ILE A 16 5.15 11.98 -16.09
C ILE A 16 3.94 12.62 -16.77
N ASP A 17 3.18 11.81 -17.51
CA ASP A 17 1.92 12.20 -18.11
C ASP A 17 0.85 12.45 -17.04
N LYS A 18 0.02 13.48 -17.24
CA LYS A 18 -1.02 13.88 -16.26
C LYS A 18 -1.97 12.74 -15.89
N GLU A 19 -2.27 11.86 -16.83
CA GLU A 19 -3.14 10.70 -16.61
C GLU A 19 -2.48 9.70 -15.64
N ILE A 20 -1.20 9.37 -15.85
CA ILE A 20 -0.42 8.52 -14.95
C ILE A 20 -0.29 9.18 -13.57
N GLN A 21 -0.04 10.49 -13.52
CA GLN A 21 0.00 11.22 -12.26
C GLN A 21 -1.34 11.14 -11.51
N SER A 22 -2.47 11.33 -12.21
CA SER A 22 -3.81 11.27 -11.62
C SER A 22 -4.15 9.88 -11.08
N MET A 23 -3.67 8.83 -11.76
CA MET A 23 -3.78 7.44 -11.30
C MET A 23 -3.00 7.19 -9.99
N LEU A 24 -1.81 7.80 -9.84
CA LEU A 24 -0.94 7.61 -8.68
C LEU A 24 -1.32 8.50 -7.48
N LEU A 25 -2.03 9.60 -7.72
CA LEU A 25 -2.34 10.62 -6.73
C LEU A 25 -3.11 10.11 -5.48
N PRO A 26 -4.16 9.28 -5.58
CA PRO A 26 -4.87 8.80 -4.38
C PRO A 26 -3.93 8.07 -3.42
N LEU A 27 -3.02 7.27 -3.97
CA LEU A 27 -2.05 6.56 -3.17
C LEU A 27 -1.02 7.52 -2.58
N ASP A 28 -0.41 8.36 -3.41
CA ASP A 28 0.65 9.26 -2.96
C ASP A 28 0.13 10.12 -1.81
N LEU A 29 -1.13 10.55 -1.86
CA LEU A 29 -1.81 11.24 -0.77
C LEU A 29 -1.82 10.42 0.52
N ILE A 30 -2.30 9.17 0.47
CA ILE A 30 -2.37 8.30 1.65
C ILE A 30 -0.97 7.98 2.21
N GLN A 31 0.00 7.71 1.34
CA GLN A 31 1.38 7.46 1.75
C GLN A 31 2.02 8.69 2.39
N ASN A 32 1.73 9.90 1.89
CA ASN A 32 2.18 11.14 2.51
C ASN A 32 1.52 11.36 3.89
N ILE A 33 0.21 11.09 4.03
CA ILE A 33 -0.49 11.15 5.32
C ILE A 33 0.15 10.22 6.35
N PHE A 34 0.50 8.99 5.93
CA PHE A 34 1.18 8.02 6.79
C PHE A 34 2.69 8.16 6.87
N LEU A 35 3.25 9.26 6.35
CA LEU A 35 4.69 9.55 6.39
C LEU A 35 5.55 8.48 5.70
N PHE A 36 5.03 7.72 4.74
CA PHE A 36 5.76 6.72 3.95
C PHE A 36 5.71 7.00 2.42
N PRO A 37 5.99 8.21 1.93
CA PRO A 37 5.97 8.47 0.49
C PRO A 37 7.02 7.62 -0.22
N LYS A 38 6.67 6.93 -1.32
CA LYS A 38 7.63 6.10 -2.08
C LYS A 38 8.56 6.92 -2.98
N TYR A 39 8.05 8.01 -3.52
CA TYR A 39 8.76 8.97 -4.36
C TYR A 39 8.08 10.34 -4.21
N ARG A 40 8.62 11.36 -4.88
CA ARG A 40 8.03 12.70 -4.90
C ARG A 40 7.72 13.12 -6.33
N ILE A 41 6.47 13.51 -6.59
CA ILE A 41 6.08 14.12 -7.86
C ILE A 41 6.08 15.64 -7.69
N LYS A 42 6.86 16.35 -8.51
CA LYS A 42 6.89 17.83 -8.52
C LYS A 42 7.03 18.31 -9.97
N ASN A 43 6.16 19.24 -10.37
CA ASN A 43 6.16 19.83 -11.72
C ASN A 43 6.09 18.78 -12.85
N ASN A 44 5.21 17.79 -12.72
CA ASN A 44 5.08 16.64 -13.64
C ASN A 44 6.36 15.80 -13.77
N CYS A 45 7.31 15.91 -12.86
CA CYS A 45 8.50 15.05 -12.84
C CYS A 45 8.53 14.22 -11.55
N ILE A 46 8.97 12.98 -11.66
CA ILE A 46 9.18 12.10 -10.53
C ILE A 46 10.62 12.16 -10.03
N TYR A 47 10.78 12.25 -8.71
CA TYR A 47 12.07 12.34 -8.06
C TYR A 47 12.18 11.34 -6.92
N PRO A 48 13.39 10.84 -6.63
CA PRO A 48 13.63 10.09 -5.41
C PRO A 48 13.41 10.97 -4.19
N ASN A 49 13.04 10.34 -3.07
CA ASN A 49 12.88 11.02 -1.79
C ASN A 49 14.19 11.65 -1.32
N THR A 50 14.09 12.86 -0.75
CA THR A 50 15.23 13.55 -0.14
C THR A 50 15.61 12.93 1.20
N LEU A 51 16.81 13.25 1.70
CA LEU A 51 17.24 12.86 3.04
C LEU A 51 16.23 13.31 4.11
N MET A 52 15.73 14.55 4.01
CA MET A 52 14.73 15.10 4.93
C MET A 52 13.43 14.27 4.95
N SER A 53 12.94 13.85 3.78
CA SER A 53 11.77 12.98 3.70
C SER A 53 12.04 11.59 4.32
N ASN A 54 13.28 11.09 4.27
CA ASN A 54 13.62 9.85 4.96
C ASN A 54 13.64 10.02 6.48
N LEU A 55 14.18 11.14 6.98
CA LEU A 55 14.19 11.48 8.40
C LEU A 55 12.78 11.63 8.95
N ILE A 56 11.90 12.37 8.26
CA ILE A 56 10.49 12.53 8.65
C ILE A 56 9.80 11.17 8.82
N SER A 57 10.04 10.24 7.89
CA SER A 57 9.46 8.90 8.01
C SER A 57 10.07 8.05 9.11
N ALA A 58 11.37 8.21 9.39
CA ALA A 58 12.00 7.56 10.53
C ALA A 58 11.37 8.05 11.85
N CYS A 59 11.14 9.36 11.98
CA CYS A 59 10.37 9.93 13.08
C CYS A 59 8.94 9.38 13.12
N GLY A 60 8.28 9.23 11.96
CA GLY A 60 6.95 8.63 11.86
C GLY A 60 6.90 7.20 12.42
N VAL A 61 7.87 6.35 12.05
CA VAL A 61 7.99 4.98 12.60
C VAL A 61 8.13 5.02 14.13
N ILE A 62 8.97 5.90 14.67
CA ILE A 62 9.18 6.02 16.12
C ILE A 62 7.89 6.46 16.82
N ILE A 63 7.17 7.45 16.26
CA ILE A 63 5.88 7.92 16.80
C ILE A 63 4.84 6.80 16.78
N PHE A 64 4.76 6.02 15.70
CA PHE A 64 3.84 4.89 15.62
C PHE A 64 4.18 3.85 16.69
N MET A 65 5.46 3.45 16.82
CA MET A 65 5.90 2.54 17.88
C MET A 65 5.54 3.06 19.28
N PHE A 66 5.64 4.36 19.51
CA PHE A 66 5.23 4.97 20.77
C PHE A 66 3.73 4.79 21.04
N PHE A 67 2.84 4.96 20.05
CA PHE A 67 1.40 4.71 20.23
C PHE A 67 1.10 3.26 20.61
N PHE A 68 1.84 2.30 20.05
CA PHE A 68 1.71 0.88 20.40
C PHE A 68 2.15 0.61 21.85
N VAL A 69 3.28 1.17 22.29
CA VAL A 69 3.76 1.04 23.67
C VAL A 69 2.78 1.69 24.66
N HIS A 70 2.30 2.89 24.34
CA HIS A 70 1.32 3.58 25.18
C HIS A 70 0.01 2.80 25.31
N HIS A 71 -0.44 2.13 24.23
CA HIS A 71 -1.63 1.29 24.28
C HIS A 71 -1.47 0.10 25.24
N ILE A 72 -0.28 -0.52 25.34
CA ILE A 72 -0.02 -1.55 26.36
C ILE A 72 -0.08 -0.94 27.76
N TYR A 73 0.49 0.24 27.95
CA TYR A 73 0.46 0.93 29.23
C TYR A 73 -0.98 1.22 29.68
N ASP A 74 -1.82 1.73 28.77
CA ASP A 74 -3.24 1.97 29.01
C ASP A 74 -3.95 0.67 29.44
N ILE A 75 -3.75 -0.43 28.70
CA ILE A 75 -4.35 -1.74 29.04
C ILE A 75 -3.88 -2.23 30.42
N GLY A 76 -2.60 -2.06 30.74
CA GLY A 76 -2.02 -2.50 32.01
C GLY A 76 -2.51 -1.71 33.22
N HIS A 77 -3.03 -0.50 33.03
CA HIS A 77 -3.60 0.34 34.10
C HIS A 77 -5.02 -0.09 34.51
N TYR A 78 -5.74 -0.81 33.64
CA TYR A 78 -7.07 -1.34 33.97
C TYR A 78 -6.94 -2.67 34.72
N ASP A 79 -6.91 -2.61 36.06
CA ASP A 79 -6.75 -3.76 36.95
C ASP A 79 -7.71 -4.93 36.61
N TYR A 80 -8.95 -4.61 36.22
CA TYR A 80 -9.96 -5.59 35.81
C TYR A 80 -9.51 -6.44 34.60
N ILE A 81 -8.93 -5.81 33.57
CA ILE A 81 -8.47 -6.52 32.37
C ILE A 81 -7.27 -7.38 32.73
N LYS A 82 -6.38 -6.84 33.56
CA LYS A 82 -5.16 -7.53 33.98
C LYS A 82 -5.42 -8.81 34.76
N GLU A 83 -6.43 -8.84 35.63
CA GLU A 83 -6.74 -10.04 36.42
C GLU A 83 -7.54 -11.11 35.66
N LYS A 84 -8.29 -10.71 34.61
CA LYS A 84 -9.25 -11.60 33.95
C LYS A 84 -8.86 -11.98 32.52
N MET A 85 -7.93 -11.28 31.89
CA MET A 85 -7.64 -11.40 30.46
C MET A 85 -6.13 -11.45 30.16
N ASP A 86 -5.41 -12.39 30.78
CA ASP A 86 -3.98 -12.63 30.50
C ASP A 86 -3.68 -12.72 28.99
N PHE A 87 -4.60 -13.31 28.23
CA PHE A 87 -4.46 -13.44 26.78
C PHE A 87 -4.54 -12.09 26.03
N ALA A 88 -5.38 -11.15 26.48
CA ALA A 88 -5.46 -9.82 25.88
C ALA A 88 -4.14 -9.05 26.04
N TYR A 89 -3.46 -9.25 27.16
CA TYR A 89 -2.15 -8.68 27.42
C TYR A 89 -1.08 -9.33 26.53
N MET A 90 -1.07 -10.67 26.42
CA MET A 90 -0.17 -11.38 25.51
C MET A 90 -0.37 -10.96 24.04
N ASN A 91 -1.61 -10.81 23.59
CA ASN A 91 -1.89 -10.34 22.24
C ASN A 91 -1.40 -8.91 22.03
N SER A 92 -1.52 -8.05 23.04
CA SER A 92 -1.05 -6.67 22.91
C SER A 92 0.47 -6.61 22.71
N TYR A 93 1.25 -7.48 23.36
CA TYR A 93 2.69 -7.61 23.06
C TYR A 93 2.97 -8.19 21.68
N ALA A 94 2.20 -9.20 21.26
CA ALA A 94 2.31 -9.76 19.92
C ALA A 94 2.04 -8.67 18.86
N ASP A 95 1.03 -7.83 19.06
CA ASP A 95 0.74 -6.66 18.21
C ASP A 95 1.96 -5.75 18.11
N ILE A 96 2.58 -5.34 19.23
CA ILE A 96 3.77 -4.46 19.19
C ILE A 96 4.89 -5.08 18.36
N PHE A 97 5.18 -6.36 18.61
CA PHE A 97 6.26 -7.05 17.93
C PHE A 97 6.00 -7.17 16.43
N MET A 98 4.79 -7.63 16.06
CA MET A 98 4.37 -7.81 14.68
C MET A 98 4.35 -6.48 13.93
N TYR A 99 3.64 -5.47 14.45
CA TYR A 99 3.55 -4.17 13.79
C TYR A 99 4.88 -3.43 13.78
N GLY A 100 5.72 -3.59 14.80
CA GLY A 100 7.08 -3.07 14.80
C GLY A 100 7.95 -3.65 13.69
N ILE A 101 7.88 -4.96 13.46
CA ILE A 101 8.49 -5.60 12.30
C ILE A 101 7.89 -5.05 11.01
N GLY A 102 6.56 -4.93 10.91
CA GLY A 102 5.86 -4.40 9.74
C GLY A 102 6.30 -2.99 9.35
N PHE A 103 6.36 -2.06 10.31
CA PHE A 103 6.84 -0.71 10.06
C PHE A 103 8.32 -0.68 9.67
N SER A 104 9.14 -1.54 10.29
CA SER A 104 10.55 -1.69 9.94
C SER A 104 10.73 -2.19 8.50
N ILE A 105 9.96 -3.21 8.09
CA ILE A 105 9.93 -3.71 6.71
C ILE A 105 9.50 -2.61 5.75
N ASN A 106 8.43 -1.88 6.05
CA ASN A 106 7.97 -0.76 5.21
C ASN A 106 9.05 0.32 5.04
N TYR A 107 9.73 0.67 6.13
CA TYR A 107 10.82 1.64 6.10
C TYR A 107 12.03 1.14 5.29
N ILE A 108 12.48 -0.09 5.51
CA ILE A 108 13.60 -0.71 4.77
C ILE A 108 13.25 -0.86 3.28
N ASN A 109 12.04 -1.30 2.96
CA ASN A 109 11.56 -1.44 1.60
C ASN A 109 11.55 -0.08 0.89
N ARG A 110 11.10 0.97 1.58
CA ARG A 110 11.18 2.34 1.08
C ARG A 110 12.60 2.80 0.85
N LEU A 111 13.57 2.42 1.69
CA LEU A 111 14.97 2.80 1.50
C LEU A 111 15.60 2.09 0.31
N THR A 112 15.33 0.80 0.15
CA THR A 112 15.96 -0.05 -0.87
C THR A 112 15.31 0.05 -2.25
N GLN A 113 13.98 0.26 -2.34
CA GLN A 113 13.23 0.21 -3.60
C GLN A 113 12.94 1.58 -4.23
N LYS A 114 13.71 2.64 -3.90
CA LYS A 114 13.47 4.00 -4.43
C LYS A 114 13.59 4.05 -5.95
N SER A 115 14.69 3.52 -6.48
CA SER A 115 14.95 3.47 -7.93
C SER A 115 13.94 2.56 -8.64
N SER A 116 13.66 1.39 -8.08
CA SER A 116 12.69 0.43 -8.62
C SER A 116 11.29 1.03 -8.74
N SER A 117 10.86 1.79 -7.72
CA SER A 117 9.53 2.42 -7.71
C SER A 117 9.40 3.50 -8.79
N ILE A 118 10.45 4.29 -9.02
CA ILE A 118 10.46 5.30 -10.09
C ILE A 118 10.47 4.62 -11.46
N MET A 119 11.35 3.63 -11.65
CA MET A 119 11.45 2.86 -12.89
C MET A 119 10.11 2.20 -13.23
N PHE A 120 9.42 1.64 -12.24
CA PHE A 120 8.10 1.07 -12.42
C PHE A 120 7.10 2.07 -13.02
N VAL A 121 7.06 3.30 -12.49
CA VAL A 121 6.17 4.37 -12.99
C VAL A 121 6.54 4.79 -14.42
N LEU A 122 7.83 4.91 -14.74
CA LEU A 122 8.26 5.28 -16.08
C LEU A 122 7.96 4.18 -17.11
N ARG A 123 8.15 2.90 -16.74
CA ARG A 123 7.83 1.76 -17.60
C ARG A 123 6.32 1.64 -17.83
N ILE A 124 5.50 1.79 -16.79
CA ILE A 124 4.05 1.70 -16.96
C ILE A 124 3.51 2.84 -17.83
N GLN A 125 4.11 4.02 -17.75
CA GLN A 125 3.80 5.13 -18.65
C GLN A 125 4.14 4.79 -20.10
N ASN A 126 5.31 4.22 -20.38
CA ASN A 126 5.68 3.83 -21.75
C ASN A 126 4.72 2.77 -22.32
N VAL A 127 4.33 1.79 -21.50
CA VAL A 127 3.30 0.80 -21.86
C VAL A 127 1.97 1.49 -22.13
N HIS A 128 1.56 2.43 -21.28
CA HIS A 128 0.30 3.14 -21.41
C HIS A 128 0.25 4.01 -22.68
N ARG A 129 1.32 4.74 -23.01
CA ARG A 129 1.43 5.56 -24.24
C ARG A 129 1.26 4.74 -25.52
N PHE A 130 1.72 3.49 -25.50
CA PHE A 130 1.60 2.61 -26.65
C PHE A 130 0.22 1.91 -26.70
N LEU A 131 -0.21 1.32 -25.58
CA LEU A 131 -1.50 0.63 -25.44
C LEU A 131 -2.55 1.59 -24.88
N ASN A 132 -2.77 2.70 -25.58
CA ASN A 132 -3.67 3.74 -25.10
C ASN A 132 -5.13 3.29 -25.24
N ASN A 133 -5.84 3.24 -24.11
CA ASN A 133 -7.30 3.12 -24.07
C ASN A 133 -7.79 4.12 -23.00
N GLY A 134 -7.96 5.38 -23.42
CA GLY A 134 -8.32 6.47 -22.52
C GLY A 134 -9.59 6.16 -21.72
N SER A 135 -10.64 5.65 -22.38
CA SER A 135 -11.93 5.40 -21.74
C SER A 135 -11.87 4.42 -20.56
N TYR A 136 -11.09 3.33 -20.68
CA TYR A 136 -10.90 2.39 -19.58
C TYR A 136 -9.98 2.97 -18.51
N PHE A 137 -8.91 3.67 -18.92
CA PHE A 137 -7.95 4.23 -17.98
C PHE A 137 -8.57 5.30 -17.09
N ASP A 138 -9.43 6.16 -17.64
CA ASP A 138 -10.20 7.15 -16.88
C ASP A 138 -11.10 6.49 -15.83
N ARG A 139 -11.83 5.43 -16.22
CA ARG A 139 -12.66 4.64 -15.30
C ARG A 139 -11.80 3.99 -14.21
N PHE A 140 -10.61 3.51 -14.55
CA PHE A 140 -9.67 2.94 -13.59
C PHE A 140 -9.19 3.98 -12.57
N ILE A 141 -8.88 5.21 -12.99
CA ILE A 141 -8.51 6.33 -12.10
C ILE A 141 -9.66 6.62 -11.12
N VAL A 142 -10.89 6.77 -11.62
CA VAL A 142 -12.07 7.04 -10.79
C VAL A 142 -12.31 5.90 -9.80
N ASN A 143 -12.21 4.64 -10.25
CA ASN A 143 -12.38 3.47 -9.37
C ASN A 143 -11.29 3.42 -8.28
N ASN A 144 -10.06 3.82 -8.56
CA ASN A 144 -9.01 3.91 -7.54
C ASN A 144 -9.33 4.96 -6.48
N TRP A 145 -9.83 6.14 -6.87
CA TRP A 145 -10.30 7.16 -5.93
C TRP A 145 -11.45 6.67 -5.07
N ILE A 146 -12.48 6.07 -5.68
CA ILE A 146 -13.63 5.51 -4.95
C ILE A 146 -13.16 4.44 -3.98
N CYS A 147 -12.29 3.53 -4.41
CA CYS A 147 -11.76 2.47 -3.56
C CYS A 147 -11.03 3.03 -2.34
N MET A 148 -10.09 3.97 -2.55
CA MET A 148 -9.32 4.57 -1.46
C MET A 148 -10.22 5.37 -0.51
N ALA A 149 -11.15 6.16 -1.05
CA ALA A 149 -12.11 6.90 -0.24
C ALA A 149 -13.00 5.96 0.57
N ALA A 150 -13.51 4.88 -0.03
CA ALA A 150 -14.34 3.89 0.65
C ALA A 150 -13.60 3.23 1.83
N ILE A 151 -12.34 2.84 1.65
CA ILE A 151 -11.52 2.23 2.71
C ILE A 151 -11.31 3.22 3.86
N VAL A 152 -10.92 4.46 3.54
CA VAL A 152 -10.71 5.50 4.57
C VAL A 152 -12.01 5.80 5.31
N CYS A 153 -13.13 5.97 4.60
CA CYS A 153 -14.43 6.20 5.22
C CYS A 153 -14.86 5.02 6.11
N PHE A 154 -14.66 3.78 5.64
CA PHE A 154 -14.96 2.58 6.42
C PHE A 154 -14.16 2.53 7.72
N TYR A 155 -12.85 2.77 7.66
CA TYR A 155 -12.00 2.83 8.85
C TYR A 155 -12.42 3.95 9.80
N LEU A 156 -12.68 5.15 9.30
CA LEU A 156 -13.11 6.27 10.14
C LEU A 156 -14.43 5.97 10.84
N VAL A 157 -15.43 5.42 10.14
CA VAL A 157 -16.73 5.05 10.73
C VAL A 157 -16.55 4.00 11.82
N ILE A 158 -15.82 2.91 11.56
CA ILE A 158 -15.60 1.85 12.54
C ILE A 158 -14.84 2.38 13.76
N ILE A 159 -13.74 3.11 13.53
CA ILE A 159 -12.92 3.64 14.62
C ILE A 159 -13.74 4.61 15.48
N THR A 160 -14.51 5.52 14.88
CA THR A 160 -15.35 6.46 15.62
C THR A 160 -16.45 5.73 16.41
N LEU A 161 -17.11 4.73 15.81
CA LEU A 161 -18.16 3.96 16.47
C LEU A 161 -17.62 3.17 17.67
N VAL A 162 -16.52 2.44 17.47
CA VAL A 162 -15.86 1.66 18.53
C VAL A 162 -15.36 2.59 19.64
N THR A 163 -14.74 3.72 19.29
CA THR A 163 -14.28 4.70 20.27
C THR A 163 -15.43 5.30 21.08
N ALA A 164 -16.57 5.59 20.43
CA ALA A 164 -17.74 6.15 21.10
C ALA A 164 -18.41 5.14 22.06
N ILE A 165 -18.53 3.87 21.66
CA ILE A 165 -19.14 2.82 22.47
C ILE A 165 -18.28 2.49 23.69
N PHE A 166 -16.98 2.30 23.49
CA PHE A 166 -16.06 1.84 24.53
C PHE A 166 -15.32 2.96 25.25
N LYS A 167 -15.57 4.23 24.89
CA LYS A 167 -14.89 5.42 25.44
C LYS A 167 -13.36 5.30 25.40
N LEU A 168 -12.82 4.82 24.29
CA LEU A 168 -11.39 4.51 24.15
C LEU A 168 -10.53 5.77 24.14
N SER A 169 -9.26 5.61 24.54
CA SER A 169 -8.27 6.67 24.52
C SER A 169 -7.93 7.10 23.09
N ILE A 170 -7.53 8.38 22.93
CA ILE A 170 -7.07 8.91 21.63
C ILE A 170 -5.89 8.11 21.05
N TYR A 171 -5.06 7.49 21.90
CA TYR A 171 -3.95 6.64 21.46
C TYR A 171 -4.43 5.39 20.76
N THR A 172 -5.56 4.82 21.19
CA THR A 172 -6.16 3.66 20.51
C THR A 172 -6.68 4.06 19.12
N LEU A 173 -7.27 5.25 18.99
CA LEU A 173 -7.65 5.80 17.69
C LEU A 173 -6.44 5.99 16.76
N MET A 174 -5.34 6.55 17.29
CA MET A 174 -4.11 6.71 16.52
C MET A 174 -3.50 5.37 16.11
N LYS A 175 -3.45 4.38 17.01
CA LYS A 175 -3.04 2.99 16.70
C LYS A 175 -3.85 2.45 15.51
N SER A 176 -5.18 2.52 15.58
CA SER A 176 -6.05 2.01 14.52
C SER A 176 -5.85 2.74 13.18
N LEU A 177 -5.64 4.05 13.20
CA LEU A 177 -5.29 4.80 11.99
C LEU A 177 -3.95 4.34 11.41
N CYS A 178 -2.94 4.07 12.25
CA CYS A 178 -1.67 3.54 11.78
C CYS A 178 -1.84 2.18 11.09
N LEU A 179 -2.73 1.31 11.60
CA LEU A 179 -3.00 0.02 10.97
C LEU A 179 -3.58 0.15 9.56
N MET A 180 -4.41 1.16 9.31
CA MET A 180 -4.97 1.44 7.98
C MET A 180 -3.88 1.63 6.90
N CYS A 181 -2.66 2.06 7.26
CA CYS A 181 -1.59 2.25 6.28
C CYS A 181 -1.17 0.94 5.59
N PHE A 182 -1.24 -0.16 6.32
CA PHE A 182 -0.89 -1.49 5.84
C PHE A 182 -1.90 -1.99 4.81
N ASP A 183 -3.18 -1.89 5.12
CA ASP A 183 -4.26 -2.26 4.19
C ASP A 183 -4.21 -1.40 2.92
N CYS A 184 -3.99 -0.10 3.05
CA CYS A 184 -3.83 0.80 1.92
C CYS A 184 -2.67 0.36 1.00
N ASN A 185 -1.56 -0.14 1.56
CA ASN A 185 -0.44 -0.64 0.76
C ASN A 185 -0.78 -1.96 0.03
N VAL A 186 -1.53 -2.87 0.66
CA VAL A 186 -2.00 -4.11 0.03
C VAL A 186 -2.98 -3.80 -1.10
N ILE A 187 -3.97 -2.95 -0.85
CA ILE A 187 -4.93 -2.50 -1.86
C ILE A 187 -4.20 -1.84 -3.02
N TYR A 188 -3.17 -1.03 -2.75
CA TYR A 188 -2.35 -0.46 -3.81
C TYR A 188 -1.66 -1.51 -4.67
N ALA A 189 -1.02 -2.50 -4.03
CA ALA A 189 -0.38 -3.58 -4.75
C ALA A 189 -1.38 -4.33 -5.65
N ILE A 190 -2.60 -4.55 -5.16
CA ILE A 190 -3.71 -5.18 -5.91
C ILE A 190 -4.15 -4.30 -7.09
N ARG A 191 -4.31 -2.98 -6.89
CA ARG A 191 -4.71 -2.08 -7.98
C ARG A 191 -3.65 -2.01 -9.08
N LEU A 192 -2.37 -2.00 -8.73
CA LEU A 192 -1.29 -2.05 -9.71
C LEU A 192 -1.26 -3.36 -10.50
N ILE A 193 -1.45 -4.52 -9.85
CA ILE A 193 -1.46 -5.79 -10.57
C ILE A 193 -2.68 -5.90 -11.50
N GLN A 194 -3.84 -5.37 -11.09
CA GLN A 194 -5.03 -5.27 -11.93
C GLN A 194 -4.78 -4.41 -13.18
N LEU A 195 -4.08 -3.27 -13.02
CA LEU A 195 -3.70 -2.42 -14.14
C LEU A 195 -2.75 -3.14 -15.11
N LEU A 196 -1.71 -3.80 -14.61
CA LEU A 196 -0.78 -4.56 -15.45
C LEU A 196 -1.49 -5.68 -16.21
N THR A 197 -2.40 -6.39 -15.53
CA THR A 197 -3.19 -7.47 -16.13
C THR A 197 -4.08 -6.94 -17.24
N HIS A 198 -4.71 -5.78 -17.03
CA HIS A 198 -5.47 -5.13 -18.09
C HIS A 198 -4.60 -4.70 -19.27
N LYS A 199 -3.41 -4.13 -19.02
CA LYS A 199 -2.47 -3.77 -20.10
C LYS A 199 -1.98 -5.00 -20.88
N LEU A 200 -1.72 -6.12 -20.20
CA LEU A 200 -1.40 -7.38 -20.86
C LEU A 200 -2.55 -7.89 -21.72
N HIS A 201 -3.79 -7.75 -21.26
CA HIS A 201 -4.97 -8.12 -22.04
C HIS A 201 -5.16 -7.24 -23.29
N LEU A 202 -4.96 -5.91 -23.18
CA LEU A 202 -4.97 -5.02 -24.34
C LEU A 202 -3.87 -5.39 -25.34
N TRP A 203 -2.68 -5.72 -24.85
CA TRP A 203 -1.59 -6.18 -25.70
C TRP A 203 -1.96 -7.47 -26.46
N ASP A 204 -2.60 -8.43 -25.81
CA ASP A 204 -3.05 -9.67 -26.45
C ASP A 204 -4.08 -9.41 -27.56
N ILE A 205 -5.06 -8.52 -27.32
CA ILE A 205 -6.03 -8.10 -28.34
C ILE A 205 -5.33 -7.48 -29.56
N GLU A 206 -4.42 -6.53 -29.35
CA GLU A 206 -3.66 -5.89 -30.42
C GLU A 206 -2.78 -6.89 -31.19
N ALA A 207 -2.18 -7.85 -30.48
CA ALA A 207 -1.36 -8.90 -31.09
C ALA A 207 -2.19 -9.86 -31.97
N GLN A 208 -3.44 -10.13 -31.58
CA GLN A 208 -4.36 -10.95 -32.38
C GLN A 208 -4.86 -10.20 -33.62
N ASN A 209 -5.18 -8.91 -33.48
CA ASN A 209 -5.61 -8.06 -34.59
C ASN A 209 -4.53 -7.90 -35.67
N PHE A 210 -3.25 -7.97 -35.27
CA PHE A 210 -2.12 -7.88 -36.19
C PHE A 210 -2.08 -8.96 -37.27
N ARG A 211 -2.69 -10.13 -37.05
CA ARG A 211 -2.73 -11.23 -38.04
C ARG A 211 -3.41 -10.84 -39.37
N TRP A 212 -4.10 -9.71 -39.41
CA TRP A 212 -4.89 -9.24 -40.53
C TRP A 212 -4.27 -8.04 -41.29
N MET A 213 -3.08 -7.56 -40.90
CA MET A 213 -2.42 -6.40 -41.57
C MET A 213 -1.54 -6.84 -42.77
N GLU A 214 -1.62 -6.10 -43.88
CA GLU A 214 -0.81 -6.31 -45.09
C GLU A 214 0.68 -5.95 -44.92
N ASP A 215 1.52 -6.61 -45.71
CA ASP A 215 2.94 -6.95 -45.49
C ASP A 215 3.96 -5.78 -45.35
N GLY A 216 3.54 -4.53 -45.55
CA GLY A 216 4.45 -3.38 -45.71
C GLY A 216 4.98 -2.76 -44.42
N SER A 217 4.17 -2.67 -43.35
CA SER A 217 4.52 -2.02 -42.06
C SER A 217 4.73 -3.00 -40.90
N THR A 218 4.61 -4.29 -41.21
CA THR A 218 4.52 -5.43 -40.30
C THR A 218 5.73 -5.55 -39.36
N LYS A 219 6.96 -5.35 -39.88
CA LYS A 219 8.19 -5.60 -39.11
C LYS A 219 8.40 -4.61 -37.96
N ASP A 220 8.25 -3.31 -38.21
CA ASP A 220 8.47 -2.28 -37.18
C ASP A 220 7.39 -2.32 -36.10
N TYR A 221 6.14 -2.58 -36.48
CA TYR A 221 5.05 -2.74 -35.53
C TYR A 221 5.24 -3.99 -34.65
N CYS A 222 5.59 -5.14 -35.24
CA CYS A 222 5.96 -6.35 -34.49
C CYS A 222 7.04 -6.09 -33.44
N LYS A 223 8.10 -5.37 -33.83
CA LYS A 223 9.20 -5.03 -32.94
C LYS A 223 8.72 -4.18 -31.76
N ARG A 224 7.85 -3.19 -32.02
CA ARG A 224 7.27 -2.35 -30.96
C ARG A 224 6.33 -3.13 -30.05
N MET A 225 5.49 -4.01 -30.60
CA MET A 225 4.61 -4.89 -29.81
C MET A 225 5.42 -5.80 -28.88
N PHE A 226 6.49 -6.43 -29.38
CA PHE A 226 7.37 -7.24 -28.56
C PHE A 226 8.07 -6.42 -27.46
N GLN A 227 8.52 -5.21 -27.79
CA GLN A 227 9.13 -4.31 -26.82
C GLN A 227 8.15 -3.92 -25.69
N VAL A 228 6.89 -3.65 -26.03
CA VAL A 228 5.84 -3.31 -25.06
C VAL A 228 5.54 -4.50 -24.15
N TYR A 229 5.48 -5.72 -24.70
CA TYR A 229 5.36 -6.95 -23.90
C TYR A 229 6.52 -7.10 -22.92
N ALA A 230 7.75 -6.89 -23.38
CA ALA A 230 8.93 -6.94 -22.53
C ALA A 230 8.85 -5.91 -21.39
N HIS A 231 8.36 -4.69 -21.65
CA HIS A 231 8.14 -3.68 -20.62
C HIS A 231 7.03 -4.06 -19.64
N ILE A 232 5.94 -4.70 -20.08
CA ILE A 232 4.89 -5.23 -19.19
C ILE A 232 5.50 -6.27 -18.24
N LEU A 233 6.28 -7.22 -18.77
CA LEU A 233 6.94 -8.26 -17.98
C LEU A 233 7.96 -7.65 -16.98
N GLU A 234 8.72 -6.64 -17.40
CA GLU A 234 9.61 -5.87 -16.54
C GLU A 234 8.83 -5.18 -15.40
N CYS A 235 7.66 -4.60 -15.68
CA CYS A 235 6.78 -4.03 -14.66
C CYS A 235 6.30 -5.09 -13.65
N TYR A 236 5.94 -6.31 -14.07
CA TYR A 236 5.59 -7.40 -13.15
C TYR A 236 6.77 -7.77 -12.24
N ASN A 237 7.98 -7.84 -12.78
CA ASN A 237 9.18 -8.13 -12.00
C ASN A 237 9.50 -7.02 -10.99
N LEU A 238 9.38 -5.75 -11.39
CA LEU A 238 9.52 -4.60 -10.49
C LEU A 238 8.43 -4.57 -9.43
N HIS A 239 7.17 -4.85 -9.78
CA HIS A 239 6.08 -4.96 -8.82
C HIS A 239 6.39 -6.04 -7.77
N ARG A 240 6.78 -7.24 -8.22
CA ARG A 240 7.21 -8.32 -7.33
C ARG A 240 8.33 -7.85 -6.40
N SER A 241 9.40 -7.23 -6.91
CA SER A 241 10.51 -6.79 -6.06
C SER A 241 10.11 -5.72 -5.04
N ILE A 242 9.16 -4.85 -5.39
CA ILE A 242 8.66 -3.77 -4.51
C ILE A 242 7.72 -4.32 -3.43
N PHE A 243 6.88 -5.32 -3.73
CA PHE A 243 5.78 -5.72 -2.84
C PHE A 243 5.93 -7.12 -2.22
N GLN A 244 6.84 -7.97 -2.70
CA GLN A 244 6.95 -9.36 -2.24
C GLN A 244 7.11 -9.47 -0.72
N TYR A 245 8.01 -8.69 -0.11
CA TYR A 245 8.22 -8.73 1.34
C TYR A 245 7.02 -8.21 2.12
N LEU A 246 6.37 -7.16 1.60
CA LEU A 246 5.22 -6.56 2.26
C LEU A 246 4.00 -7.49 2.23
N ILE A 247 3.72 -8.11 1.07
CA ILE A 247 2.64 -9.08 0.92
C ILE A 247 2.90 -10.31 1.78
N ALA A 248 4.13 -10.83 1.78
CA ALA A 248 4.48 -11.98 2.62
C ALA A 248 4.29 -11.67 4.11
N PHE A 249 4.75 -10.50 4.57
CA PHE A 249 4.53 -10.05 5.94
C PHE A 249 3.04 -9.95 6.27
N HIS A 250 2.23 -9.33 5.41
CA HIS A 250 0.78 -9.21 5.63
C HIS A 250 0.05 -10.54 5.67
N SER A 251 0.41 -11.49 4.83
CA SER A 251 -0.19 -12.82 4.87
C SER A 251 0.07 -13.52 6.21
N ILE A 252 1.30 -13.41 6.73
CA ILE A 252 1.69 -13.98 8.03
C ILE A 252 0.98 -13.25 9.17
N GLU A 253 1.00 -11.92 9.15
CA GLU A 253 0.34 -11.07 10.15
C GLU A 253 -1.15 -11.35 10.21
N TYR A 254 -1.85 -11.33 9.07
CA TYR A 254 -3.28 -11.62 9.00
C TYR A 254 -3.61 -13.01 9.56
N PHE A 255 -2.80 -14.01 9.23
CA PHE A 255 -2.98 -15.37 9.74
C PHE A 255 -2.83 -15.43 11.26
N ILE A 256 -1.74 -14.87 11.80
CA ILE A 256 -1.48 -14.84 13.25
C ILE A 256 -2.59 -14.06 13.98
N CYS A 257 -2.92 -12.85 13.52
CA CYS A 257 -3.97 -12.03 14.13
C CYS A 257 -5.36 -12.68 14.06
N SER A 258 -5.66 -13.42 12.99
CA SER A 258 -6.93 -14.14 12.88
C SER A 258 -7.01 -15.27 13.92
N LEU A 259 -5.92 -16.02 14.11
CA LEU A 259 -5.85 -17.06 15.13
C LEU A 259 -5.97 -16.49 16.54
N THR A 260 -5.24 -15.41 16.86
CA THR A 260 -5.30 -14.81 18.21
C THR A 260 -6.67 -14.20 18.50
N ARG A 261 -7.32 -13.58 17.51
CA ARG A 261 -8.68 -13.04 17.68
C ARG A 261 -9.73 -14.13 17.84
N PHE A 262 -9.57 -15.26 17.14
CA PHE A 262 -10.45 -16.41 17.30
C PHE A 262 -10.35 -16.98 18.73
N GLU A 263 -9.13 -17.15 19.24
CA GLU A 263 -8.89 -17.59 20.62
C GLU A 263 -9.46 -16.61 21.65
N MET A 264 -9.25 -15.30 21.47
CA MET A 264 -9.89 -14.28 22.33
C MET A 264 -11.40 -14.40 22.34
N SER A 265 -12.01 -14.64 21.18
CA SER A 265 -13.46 -14.74 21.08
C SER A 265 -13.98 -15.93 21.89
N ILE A 266 -13.32 -17.10 21.78
CA ILE A 266 -13.66 -18.29 22.58
C ILE A 266 -13.57 -18.01 24.08
N GLN A 267 -12.48 -17.36 24.53
CA GLN A 267 -12.31 -17.03 25.95
C GLN A 267 -13.39 -16.06 26.45
N ILE A 268 -13.74 -15.05 25.65
CA ILE A 268 -14.83 -14.12 25.98
C ILE A 268 -16.16 -14.87 26.11
N PHE A 269 -16.46 -15.80 25.20
CA PHE A 269 -17.68 -16.60 25.29
C PHE A 269 -17.74 -17.43 26.59
N HIS A 270 -16.64 -18.07 26.99
CA HIS A 270 -16.58 -18.81 28.26
C HIS A 270 -16.72 -17.92 29.49
N LEU A 271 -16.24 -16.67 29.43
CA LEU A 271 -16.41 -15.72 30.53
C LEU A 271 -17.86 -15.22 30.68
N VAL A 272 -18.62 -15.13 29.58
CA VAL A 272 -20.00 -14.61 29.59
C VAL A 272 -21.03 -15.65 30.06
N GLU A 273 -20.80 -16.94 29.77
CA GLU A 273 -21.70 -18.04 30.13
C GLU A 273 -22.14 -18.07 31.62
N PRO A 274 -21.24 -17.97 32.62
CA PRO A 274 -21.65 -17.98 34.03
C PRO A 274 -22.48 -16.76 34.45
N PHE A 275 -22.34 -15.61 33.79
CA PHE A 275 -23.18 -14.45 34.07
C PHE A 275 -24.60 -14.63 33.53
N ALA A 276 -24.76 -15.29 32.37
CA ALA A 276 -26.08 -15.58 31.82
C ALA A 276 -26.89 -16.57 32.68
N LEU A 277 -26.21 -17.47 33.40
CA LEU A 277 -26.85 -18.45 34.30
C LEU A 277 -27.31 -17.84 35.63
N ASN A 278 -26.62 -16.82 36.15
CA ASN A 278 -26.97 -16.17 37.42
C ASN A 278 -28.09 -15.11 37.32
N VAL A 279 -28.56 -14.80 36.10
CA VAL A 279 -29.64 -13.82 35.85
C VAL A 279 -31.02 -14.51 35.69
N LYS A 280 -31.07 -15.84 35.75
CA LYS A 280 -32.32 -16.63 35.76
C LYS A 280 -32.69 -17.04 37.18
#